data_AF-A0A6C0EKA5-F1
#
_entry.id   AF-A0A6C0EKA5-F1
#
_cell.length_a   1.000
_cell.length_b   1.000
_cell.length_c   1.000
_cell.angle_alpha   90.00
_cell.angle_beta   90.00
_cell.angle_gamma   90.00
#
_symmetry.space_group_name_H-M   'P 1'
#
loop_
_entity.id
_entity.type
_entity.pdbx_description
1 polymer ?
#
loop_
_entity_poly.entity_id
_entity_poly.type
_entity_poly.pdbx_seq_one_letter_code
_entity_poly.pdbx_strand_id
1 'polypeptide(L)'
;MYKRRHASISTHHKKRAIMTPARDRSVDISEEFLQQCQEEFRSNPANIIARNAVTSVGSQFATTNSNRVNELNHIFMNTVKKRHLKATNQGQSGRCWMFAALNTFRHVMIKALELENFEFSENYLFFWDKFERCNSYVRWFIDHPDEKPGSRAYDYMLMDYMCDGGWWNTFANLVNKYGLIPKDCMQETASSSDSDELNQILKERIDACANYITNNHHRFSHEELLRIKDDTMKEVYNTLVKFLGEPPETFSWSFCTDNDEGSVVANITPHMFLEMVAPEIDMVKDFVSLAHIPTKDFPLDSTFRIKYTNNVYEGESCTLYNVSINELAKYAMKSISAGFAVWFVGDVSQSFNWYHSALDDELDDHKSVFGETHKFDKGDRISLRNIQGNHAMALTGFNVDHNGNVVNWQVENSWGYWDHETPGMDGFLSMSHSWFKKYVMEVVVHKNFLSRTLKKRIEVEPIDVDPWDSMAPATRAGVVNPPLKYLNLRRKNN
;
A
#
# COMPACT_ATOMS: atom_id res chain seq x y z
N MET A 1 57.99 79.91 20.17
CA MET A 1 56.58 79.77 19.75
C MET A 1 56.19 78.29 19.82
N TYR A 2 55.11 78.03 20.54
CA TYR A 2 54.39 76.77 20.88
C TYR A 2 54.98 75.37 20.56
N LYS A 3 55.11 74.59 21.64
CA LYS A 3 55.51 73.17 21.76
C LYS A 3 54.54 72.21 21.06
N ARG A 4 55.08 71.18 20.38
CA ARG A 4 54.50 69.81 20.35
C ARG A 4 55.64 68.79 20.46
N ARG A 5 55.52 67.91 21.47
CA ARG A 5 56.47 66.84 21.78
C ARG A 5 55.91 65.50 21.27
N HIS A 6 56.84 64.70 20.77
CA HIS A 6 56.74 63.27 20.44
C HIS A 6 56.06 62.42 21.53
N ALA A 7 55.41 61.32 21.14
CA ALA A 7 55.89 59.97 21.46
C ALA A 7 55.04 58.88 20.79
N SER A 8 55.69 57.76 20.58
CA SER A 8 55.41 56.63 19.69
C SER A 8 54.29 55.68 20.14
N ILE A 9 53.77 54.99 19.13
CA ILE A 9 52.82 53.89 19.16
C ILE A 9 53.43 52.67 19.88
N SER A 10 52.68 52.07 20.81
CA SER A 10 52.90 50.70 21.30
C SER A 10 51.53 50.06 21.57
N THR A 11 51.31 48.94 20.90
CA THR A 11 50.10 48.12 20.91
C THR A 11 49.97 47.33 22.21
N HIS A 12 48.83 47.45 22.93
CA HIS A 12 48.39 46.48 23.94
C HIS A 12 46.88 46.21 23.83
N HIS A 13 46.55 44.94 23.62
CA HIS A 13 45.21 44.38 23.53
C HIS A 13 44.38 44.61 24.81
N LYS A 14 43.13 45.07 24.64
CA LYS A 14 42.02 44.68 25.52
C LYS A 14 40.83 44.25 24.66
N LYS A 15 40.74 42.92 24.44
CA LYS A 15 39.53 42.26 23.92
C LYS A 15 38.37 42.55 24.88
N ARG A 16 37.35 43.27 24.43
CA ARG A 16 36.03 43.24 25.06
C ARG A 16 35.43 41.86 24.74
N ALA A 17 35.40 40.98 25.73
CA ALA A 17 34.62 39.76 25.66
C ALA A 17 33.14 40.14 25.56
N ILE A 18 32.51 39.76 24.45
CA ILE A 18 31.05 39.70 24.36
C ILE A 18 30.67 38.49 25.20
N MET A 19 30.18 38.73 26.41
CA MET A 19 29.55 37.69 27.23
C MET A 19 28.29 37.23 26.51
N THR A 20 28.34 36.05 25.90
CA THR A 20 27.16 35.26 25.58
C THR A 20 26.46 34.92 26.90
N PRO A 21 25.14 35.14 27.06
CA PRO A 21 24.45 34.68 28.27
C PRO A 21 24.54 33.16 28.28
N ALA A 22 25.03 32.59 29.38
CA ALA A 22 24.93 31.17 29.62
C ALA A 22 23.45 30.78 29.55
N ARG A 23 23.09 29.91 28.60
CA ARG A 23 21.77 29.26 28.61
C ARG A 23 21.67 28.48 29.92
N ASP A 24 20.82 28.95 30.80
CA ASP A 24 20.36 28.18 31.94
C ASP A 24 19.76 26.87 31.39
N ARG A 25 20.34 25.74 31.76
CA ARG A 25 19.78 24.43 31.45
C ARG A 25 18.73 24.13 32.51
N SER A 26 17.65 24.92 32.56
CA SER A 26 16.46 24.54 33.30
C SER A 26 15.98 23.21 32.72
N VAL A 27 15.74 22.22 33.59
CA VAL A 27 15.15 20.95 33.15
C VAL A 27 13.80 21.27 32.52
N ASP A 28 13.62 20.93 31.24
CA ASP A 28 12.44 21.29 30.43
C ASP A 28 11.14 20.71 31.03
N ILE A 29 11.23 19.53 31.65
CA ILE A 29 10.17 18.92 32.45
C ILE A 29 10.59 19.02 33.93
N SER A 30 10.12 20.06 34.61
CA SER A 30 10.40 20.25 36.03
C SER A 30 9.52 19.35 36.92
N GLU A 31 9.93 19.18 38.19
CA GLU A 31 9.14 18.43 39.17
C GLU A 31 7.80 19.11 39.46
N GLU A 32 7.77 20.44 39.49
CA GLU A 32 6.57 21.24 39.69
C GLU A 32 5.57 21.03 38.55
N PHE A 33 6.04 21.04 37.31
CA PHE A 33 5.19 20.77 36.15
C PHE A 33 4.63 19.33 36.17
N LEU A 34 5.44 18.35 36.59
CA LEU A 34 4.98 16.97 36.75
C LEU A 34 3.90 16.85 37.84
N GLN A 35 4.07 17.51 38.98
CA GLN A 35 3.08 17.53 40.05
C GLN A 35 1.76 18.17 39.57
N GLN A 36 1.84 19.29 38.86
CA GLN A 36 0.68 19.93 38.24
C GLN A 36 -0.07 18.99 37.30
N CYS A 37 0.63 18.31 36.39
CA CYS A 37 0.02 17.32 35.50
C CYS A 37 -0.72 16.20 36.26
N GLN A 38 -0.11 15.69 37.35
CA GLN A 38 -0.71 14.63 38.16
C GLN A 38 -1.96 15.10 38.92
N GLU A 39 -1.94 16.31 39.46
CA GLU A 39 -3.07 16.90 40.17
C GLU A 39 -4.23 17.19 39.22
N GLU A 40 -3.96 17.82 38.07
CA GLU A 40 -4.97 18.07 37.03
C GLU A 40 -5.62 16.77 36.57
N PHE A 41 -4.82 15.73 36.32
CA PHE A 41 -5.33 14.41 35.95
C PHE A 41 -6.23 13.81 37.02
N ARG A 42 -5.79 13.81 38.31
CA ARG A 42 -6.55 13.21 39.42
C ARG A 42 -7.81 13.99 39.76
N SER A 43 -7.81 15.29 39.52
CA SER A 43 -8.94 16.17 39.81
C SER A 43 -10.13 15.99 38.85
N ASN A 44 -9.90 15.41 37.66
CA ASN A 44 -10.94 15.19 36.65
C ASN A 44 -11.46 13.74 36.67
N PRO A 45 -12.71 13.49 37.10
CA PRO A 45 -13.29 12.14 37.12
C PRO A 45 -13.33 11.47 35.74
N ALA A 46 -13.49 12.23 34.65
CA ALA A 46 -13.50 11.67 33.30
C ALA A 46 -12.14 11.02 32.95
N ASN A 47 -11.03 11.64 33.36
CA ASN A 47 -9.69 11.07 33.18
C ASN A 47 -9.52 9.75 33.96
N ILE A 48 -10.07 9.67 35.18
CA ILE A 48 -10.01 8.44 35.99
C ILE A 48 -10.82 7.32 35.36
N ILE A 49 -12.04 7.61 34.89
CA ILE A 49 -12.91 6.63 34.22
C ILE A 49 -12.27 6.17 32.90
N ALA A 50 -11.83 7.10 32.07
CA ALA A 50 -11.15 6.83 30.80
C ALA A 50 -9.90 5.95 31.01
N ARG A 51 -9.05 6.29 31.98
CA ARG A 51 -7.89 5.47 32.34
C ARG A 51 -8.32 4.05 32.70
N ASN A 52 -9.27 3.89 33.62
CA ASN A 52 -9.71 2.57 34.05
C ASN A 52 -10.25 1.73 32.88
N ALA A 53 -11.00 2.34 31.96
CA ALA A 53 -11.49 1.66 30.76
C ALA A 53 -10.34 1.29 29.81
N VAL A 54 -9.53 2.26 29.40
CA VAL A 54 -8.44 2.07 28.43
C VAL A 54 -7.41 1.05 28.95
N THR A 55 -7.02 1.11 30.23
CA THR A 55 -6.07 0.13 30.79
C THR A 55 -6.65 -1.27 30.92
N SER A 56 -7.98 -1.40 30.99
CA SER A 56 -8.64 -2.70 31.14
C SER A 56 -8.92 -3.39 29.81
N VAL A 57 -9.37 -2.66 28.79
CA VAL A 57 -9.83 -3.24 27.51
C VAL A 57 -9.01 -2.80 26.28
N GLY A 58 -8.16 -1.78 26.43
CA GLY A 58 -7.46 -1.11 25.34
C GLY A 58 -8.28 0.04 24.73
N SER A 59 -7.61 0.92 23.99
CA SER A 59 -8.21 2.14 23.45
C SER A 59 -9.40 1.87 22.53
N GLN A 60 -9.26 1.00 21.52
CA GLN A 60 -10.31 0.74 20.52
C GLN A 60 -11.66 0.41 21.18
N PHE A 61 -11.71 -0.54 22.12
CA PHE A 61 -12.96 -0.88 22.80
C PHE A 61 -13.42 0.21 23.78
N ALA A 62 -12.49 0.93 24.41
CA ALA A 62 -12.83 2.02 25.32
C ALA A 62 -13.37 3.25 24.57
N THR A 63 -13.05 3.41 23.28
CA THR A 63 -13.49 4.53 22.43
C THR A 63 -14.61 4.17 21.46
N THR A 64 -14.96 2.89 21.27
CA THR A 64 -16.06 2.51 20.36
C THR A 64 -17.36 3.22 20.73
N ASN A 65 -17.86 4.06 19.83
CA ASN A 65 -19.11 4.78 20.00
C ASN A 65 -20.31 3.86 19.73
N SER A 66 -21.05 3.49 20.77
CA SER A 66 -22.19 2.57 20.67
C SER A 66 -23.32 3.07 19.77
N ASN A 67 -23.53 4.39 19.66
CA ASN A 67 -24.53 4.94 18.76
C ASN A 67 -24.09 4.75 17.31
N ARG A 68 -22.81 4.99 17.02
CA ARG A 68 -22.27 4.78 15.68
C ARG A 68 -22.28 3.30 15.27
N VAL A 69 -22.05 2.38 16.21
CA VAL A 69 -22.20 0.93 15.95
C VAL A 69 -23.58 0.59 15.39
N ASN A 70 -24.65 1.20 15.91
CA ASN A 70 -26.02 0.94 15.46
C ASN A 70 -26.31 1.49 14.05
N GLU A 71 -25.48 2.39 13.54
CA GLU A 71 -25.60 2.98 12.20
C GLU A 71 -24.77 2.23 11.15
N LEU A 72 -23.88 1.31 11.56
CA LEU A 72 -23.07 0.54 10.63
C LEU A 72 -23.95 -0.31 9.72
N ASN A 73 -23.77 -0.11 8.41
CA ASN A 73 -24.51 -0.84 7.40
C ASN A 73 -23.54 -1.72 6.58
N HIS A 74 -23.79 -3.03 6.58
CA HIS A 74 -23.06 -4.01 5.77
C HIS A 74 -23.86 -4.49 4.54
N ILE A 75 -25.05 -3.92 4.32
CA ILE A 75 -25.89 -4.17 3.16
C ILE A 75 -25.65 -3.06 2.14
N PHE A 76 -25.30 -3.45 0.92
CA PHE A 76 -24.95 -2.53 -0.16
C PHE A 76 -25.88 -2.70 -1.34
N MET A 77 -26.55 -1.62 -1.73
CA MET A 77 -27.55 -1.64 -2.81
C MET A 77 -26.91 -1.61 -4.20
N ASN A 78 -25.73 -0.99 -4.33
CA ASN A 78 -24.94 -1.02 -5.56
C ASN A 78 -23.69 -1.85 -5.27
N THR A 79 -23.67 -3.12 -5.67
CA THR A 79 -22.53 -4.01 -5.44
C THR A 79 -22.32 -4.99 -6.60
N VAL A 80 -21.05 -5.33 -6.83
CA VAL A 80 -20.63 -6.43 -7.71
C VAL A 80 -20.43 -7.75 -6.95
N LYS A 81 -20.41 -7.72 -5.60
CA LYS A 81 -20.23 -8.91 -4.76
C LYS A 81 -21.45 -9.84 -4.87
N LYS A 82 -21.24 -11.10 -5.24
CA LYS A 82 -22.25 -12.17 -5.10
C LYS A 82 -22.46 -12.55 -3.63
N ARG A 83 -23.67 -13.00 -3.29
CA ARG A 83 -24.13 -13.22 -1.91
C ARG A 83 -23.19 -14.09 -1.05
N HIS A 84 -22.70 -15.19 -1.59
CA HIS A 84 -21.89 -16.18 -0.87
C HIS A 84 -20.38 -16.04 -1.10
N LEU A 85 -19.95 -14.97 -1.77
CA LEU A 85 -18.56 -14.76 -2.08
C LEU A 85 -17.75 -14.42 -0.82
N LYS A 86 -16.67 -15.18 -0.62
CA LYS A 86 -15.74 -15.06 0.50
C LYS A 86 -14.45 -14.41 0.06
N ALA A 87 -13.89 -13.57 0.92
CA ALA A 87 -12.66 -12.84 0.66
C ALA A 87 -11.44 -13.77 0.65
N THR A 88 -10.48 -13.40 -0.20
CA THR A 88 -9.16 -14.03 -0.33
C THR A 88 -8.27 -13.84 0.91
N ASN A 89 -7.15 -14.56 0.99
CA ASN A 89 -6.25 -14.52 2.15
C ASN A 89 -4.77 -14.54 1.75
N GLN A 90 -4.08 -13.43 1.99
CA GLN A 90 -2.66 -13.25 1.68
C GLN A 90 -1.71 -13.93 2.67
N GLY A 91 -2.21 -14.44 3.80
CA GLY A 91 -1.37 -14.98 4.87
C GLY A 91 -0.50 -13.89 5.53
N GLN A 92 0.70 -14.27 5.94
CA GLN A 92 1.76 -13.41 6.47
C GLN A 92 2.70 -12.98 5.34
N SER A 93 2.15 -12.32 4.31
CA SER A 93 2.91 -11.77 3.18
C SER A 93 2.43 -10.37 2.85
N GLY A 94 3.26 -9.57 2.18
CA GLY A 94 2.93 -8.20 1.76
C GLY A 94 2.23 -8.09 0.40
N ARG A 95 1.45 -9.09 0.02
CA ARG A 95 0.88 -9.23 -1.35
C ARG A 95 -0.46 -8.52 -1.56
N CYS A 96 -0.90 -7.66 -0.64
CA CYS A 96 -2.23 -7.03 -0.69
C CYS A 96 -2.55 -6.33 -2.01
N TRP A 97 -1.58 -5.65 -2.64
CA TRP A 97 -1.76 -5.02 -3.96
C TRP A 97 -2.13 -6.01 -5.06
N MET A 98 -1.53 -7.19 -5.04
CA MET A 98 -1.75 -8.25 -6.00
C MET A 98 -3.10 -8.93 -5.77
N PHE A 99 -3.43 -9.25 -4.51
CA PHE A 99 -4.74 -9.77 -4.14
C PHE A 99 -5.85 -8.79 -4.50
N ALA A 100 -5.72 -7.52 -4.13
CA ALA A 100 -6.70 -6.48 -4.48
C ALA A 100 -6.87 -6.36 -6.00
N ALA A 101 -5.79 -6.44 -6.78
CA ALA A 101 -5.86 -6.31 -8.23
C ALA A 101 -6.58 -7.51 -8.85
N LEU A 102 -6.19 -8.73 -8.48
CA LEU A 102 -6.85 -9.96 -8.91
C LEU A 102 -8.33 -10.01 -8.47
N ASN A 103 -8.63 -9.49 -7.28
CA ASN A 103 -10.01 -9.36 -6.80
C ASN A 103 -10.85 -8.46 -7.69
N THR A 104 -10.30 -7.42 -8.34
CA THR A 104 -11.09 -6.62 -9.29
C THR A 104 -11.60 -7.44 -10.47
N PHE A 105 -10.76 -8.33 -11.01
CA PHE A 105 -11.10 -9.17 -12.17
C PHE A 105 -11.90 -10.41 -11.77
N ARG A 106 -11.76 -10.93 -10.55
CA ARG A 106 -12.42 -12.18 -10.17
C ARG A 106 -13.94 -12.02 -10.13
N HIS A 107 -14.45 -10.85 -9.76
CA HIS A 107 -15.90 -10.54 -9.85
C HIS A 107 -16.43 -10.61 -11.28
N VAL A 108 -15.61 -10.22 -12.26
CA VAL A 108 -15.96 -10.33 -13.69
C VAL A 108 -16.09 -11.80 -14.08
N MET A 109 -15.13 -12.63 -13.69
CA MET A 109 -15.14 -14.08 -13.96
C MET A 109 -16.32 -14.79 -13.28
N ILE A 110 -16.53 -14.51 -11.99
CA ILE A 110 -17.63 -15.04 -11.18
C ILE A 110 -18.99 -14.73 -11.82
N LYS A 111 -19.14 -13.52 -12.35
CA LYS A 111 -20.37 -13.12 -13.05
C LYS A 111 -20.49 -13.76 -14.42
N ALA A 112 -19.43 -13.75 -15.23
CA ALA A 112 -19.46 -14.20 -16.61
C ALA A 112 -19.66 -15.71 -16.75
N LEU A 113 -19.07 -16.50 -15.84
CA LEU A 113 -19.13 -17.96 -15.84
C LEU A 113 -20.13 -18.52 -14.82
N GLU A 114 -20.89 -17.65 -14.15
CA GLU A 114 -21.85 -18.04 -13.11
C GLU A 114 -21.23 -18.94 -12.04
N LEU A 115 -20.05 -18.56 -11.52
CA LEU A 115 -19.34 -19.33 -10.49
C LEU A 115 -19.77 -18.91 -9.08
N GLU A 116 -19.70 -19.85 -8.14
CA GLU A 116 -19.97 -19.56 -6.73
C GLU A 116 -18.80 -18.77 -6.13
N ASN A 117 -17.58 -19.20 -6.46
CA ASN A 117 -16.33 -18.58 -6.06
C ASN A 117 -15.25 -18.81 -7.13
N PHE A 118 -14.30 -17.89 -7.22
CA PHE A 118 -13.14 -18.00 -8.10
C PHE A 118 -11.98 -17.19 -7.52
N GLU A 119 -10.77 -17.72 -7.68
CA GLU A 119 -9.52 -17.03 -7.35
C GLU A 119 -8.52 -17.25 -8.48
N PHE A 120 -7.77 -16.19 -8.81
CA PHE A 120 -6.57 -16.31 -9.62
C PHE A 120 -5.42 -16.81 -8.74
N SER A 121 -4.35 -17.35 -9.34
CA SER A 121 -3.17 -17.69 -8.56
C SER A 121 -2.35 -16.44 -8.24
N GLU A 122 -2.40 -16.00 -6.98
CA GLU A 122 -1.48 -14.98 -6.49
C GLU A 122 -0.05 -15.50 -6.40
N ASN A 123 0.13 -16.78 -6.07
CA ASN A 123 1.46 -17.42 -6.04
C ASN A 123 2.17 -17.36 -7.41
N TYR A 124 1.43 -17.54 -8.51
CA TYR A 124 1.97 -17.42 -9.87
C TYR A 124 2.58 -16.04 -10.15
N LEU A 125 1.83 -14.97 -9.89
CA LEU A 125 2.33 -13.62 -10.09
C LEU A 125 3.39 -13.26 -9.05
N PHE A 126 3.32 -13.80 -7.82
CA PHE A 126 4.33 -13.59 -6.79
C PHE A 126 5.69 -14.19 -7.16
N PHE A 127 5.70 -15.38 -7.77
CA PHE A 127 6.91 -15.97 -8.34
C PHE A 127 7.58 -15.00 -9.32
N TRP A 128 6.81 -14.51 -10.30
CA TRP A 128 7.33 -13.63 -11.34
C TRP A 128 7.74 -12.26 -10.81
N ASP A 129 6.99 -11.70 -9.86
CA ASP A 129 7.36 -10.45 -9.18
C ASP A 129 8.72 -10.56 -8.49
N LYS A 130 8.93 -11.64 -7.72
CA LYS A 130 10.20 -11.86 -7.03
C LYS A 130 11.35 -12.05 -8.00
N PHE A 131 11.14 -12.81 -9.07
CA PHE A 131 12.15 -13.03 -10.10
C PHE A 131 12.54 -11.73 -10.79
N GLU A 132 11.56 -10.95 -11.26
CA GLU A 132 11.79 -9.70 -11.97
C GLU A 132 12.38 -8.62 -11.09
N ARG A 133 11.92 -8.47 -9.84
CA ARG A 133 12.53 -7.54 -8.90
C ARG A 133 14.00 -7.87 -8.61
N CYS A 134 14.34 -9.14 -8.42
CA CYS A 134 15.74 -9.54 -8.24
C CYS A 134 16.59 -9.13 -9.46
N ASN A 135 16.08 -9.35 -10.68
CA ASN A 135 16.77 -8.96 -11.91
C ASN A 135 16.96 -7.44 -12.00
N SER A 136 15.88 -6.67 -11.83
CA SER A 136 15.90 -5.21 -11.88
C SER A 136 16.78 -4.59 -10.79
N TYR A 137 16.78 -5.17 -9.60
CA TYR A 137 17.66 -4.77 -8.50
C TYR A 137 19.14 -4.91 -8.88
N VAL A 138 19.56 -6.08 -9.35
CA VAL A 138 20.96 -6.29 -9.75
C VAL A 138 21.33 -5.44 -10.97
N ARG A 139 20.41 -5.28 -11.93
CA ARG A 139 20.58 -4.38 -13.09
C ARG A 139 20.85 -2.95 -12.65
N TRP A 140 20.16 -2.45 -11.64
CA TRP A 140 20.34 -1.09 -11.15
C TRP A 140 21.79 -0.79 -10.74
N PHE A 141 22.47 -1.72 -10.05
CA PHE A 141 23.88 -1.56 -9.67
C PHE A 141 24.86 -1.63 -10.85
N ILE A 142 24.47 -2.30 -11.95
CA ILE A 142 25.24 -2.31 -13.19
C ILE A 142 25.06 -0.99 -13.93
N ASP A 143 23.84 -0.47 -13.96
CA ASP A 143 23.48 0.72 -14.75
C ASP A 143 23.86 2.04 -14.02
N HIS A 144 24.04 2.01 -12.70
CA HIS A 144 24.33 3.18 -11.86
C HIS A 144 25.62 3.01 -11.02
N PRO A 145 26.79 2.79 -11.65
CA PRO A 145 28.05 2.52 -10.93
C PRO A 145 28.56 3.68 -10.08
N ASP A 146 28.09 4.90 -10.35
CA ASP A 146 28.49 6.12 -9.65
C ASP A 146 27.65 6.39 -8.39
N GLU A 147 26.54 5.69 -8.19
CA GLU A 147 25.72 5.79 -6.98
C GLU A 147 26.44 5.18 -5.78
N LYS A 148 26.45 5.91 -4.67
CA LYS A 148 27.25 5.55 -3.48
C LYS A 148 26.36 5.21 -2.29
N PRO A 149 26.83 4.31 -1.39
CA PRO A 149 26.18 4.09 -0.11
C PRO A 149 25.89 5.40 0.64
N GLY A 150 24.67 5.55 1.15
CA GLY A 150 24.17 6.76 1.81
C GLY A 150 23.56 7.82 0.89
N SER A 151 23.52 7.60 -0.43
CA SER A 151 22.61 8.34 -1.31
C SER A 151 21.18 7.83 -1.08
N ARG A 152 20.19 8.70 -1.24
CA ARG A 152 18.79 8.29 -1.05
C ARG A 152 18.34 7.22 -2.05
N ALA A 153 18.88 7.25 -3.27
CA ALA A 153 18.59 6.23 -4.29
C ALA A 153 19.18 4.88 -3.90
N TYR A 154 20.44 4.88 -3.44
CA TYR A 154 21.09 3.68 -2.95
C TYR A 154 20.35 3.09 -1.74
N ASP A 155 19.99 3.93 -0.76
CA ASP A 155 19.25 3.51 0.42
C ASP A 155 17.86 2.95 0.08
N TYR A 156 17.15 3.59 -0.87
CA TYR A 156 15.87 3.10 -1.37
C TYR A 156 15.98 1.70 -1.98
N MET A 157 16.97 1.47 -2.85
CA MET A 157 17.17 0.15 -3.45
C MET A 157 17.44 -0.91 -2.38
N LEU A 158 18.29 -0.61 -1.40
CA LEU A 158 18.64 -1.56 -0.35
C LEU A 158 17.47 -1.89 0.60
N MET A 159 16.69 -0.88 0.99
CA MET A 159 15.73 -0.99 2.09
C MET A 159 14.30 -1.26 1.62
N ASP A 160 13.89 -0.64 0.52
CA ASP A 160 12.48 -0.53 0.16
C ASP A 160 12.12 -1.32 -1.10
N TYR A 161 13.01 -1.38 -2.09
CA TYR A 161 12.68 -1.90 -3.42
C TYR A 161 12.25 -3.37 -3.43
N MET A 162 12.94 -4.21 -2.66
CA MET A 162 12.74 -5.67 -2.63
C MET A 162 11.59 -6.15 -1.73
N CYS A 163 10.91 -5.25 -1.02
CA CYS A 163 9.78 -5.66 -0.18
C CYS A 163 8.62 -6.19 -1.04
N ASP A 164 7.77 -7.06 -0.47
CA ASP A 164 6.59 -7.63 -1.13
C ASP A 164 5.62 -6.59 -1.68
N GLY A 165 5.53 -5.42 -1.03
CA GLY A 165 4.60 -4.36 -1.37
C GLY A 165 4.82 -3.76 -2.76
N GLY A 166 3.74 -3.28 -3.37
CA GLY A 166 3.72 -2.82 -4.75
C GLY A 166 2.64 -1.77 -5.03
N TRP A 167 2.43 -1.51 -6.30
CA TRP A 167 1.48 -0.55 -6.86
C TRP A 167 0.64 -1.24 -7.95
N TRP A 168 -0.26 -0.49 -8.58
CA TRP A 168 -0.96 -1.01 -9.76
C TRP A 168 -0.02 -1.35 -10.92
N ASN A 169 0.96 -0.49 -11.24
CA ASN A 169 1.88 -0.72 -12.36
C ASN A 169 2.68 -2.02 -12.17
N THR A 170 3.05 -2.38 -10.94
CA THR A 170 3.76 -3.62 -10.67
C THR A 170 2.91 -4.84 -11.01
N PHE A 171 1.58 -4.76 -10.82
CA PHE A 171 0.64 -5.81 -11.23
C PHE A 171 0.49 -5.83 -12.75
N ALA A 172 0.26 -4.66 -13.34
CA ALA A 172 0.04 -4.51 -14.76
C ALA A 172 1.23 -5.01 -15.60
N ASN A 173 2.46 -4.69 -15.18
CA ASN A 173 3.68 -5.17 -15.84
C ASN A 173 3.78 -6.70 -15.84
N LEU A 174 3.44 -7.35 -14.72
CA LEU A 174 3.50 -8.80 -14.61
C LEU A 174 2.42 -9.47 -15.46
N VAL A 175 1.18 -8.98 -15.39
CA VAL A 175 0.08 -9.56 -16.16
C VAL A 175 0.31 -9.40 -17.66
N ASN A 176 0.78 -8.24 -18.11
CA ASN A 176 1.09 -8.03 -19.53
C ASN A 176 2.21 -8.97 -20.03
N LYS A 177 3.18 -9.33 -19.17
CA LYS A 177 4.34 -10.16 -19.55
C LYS A 177 4.12 -11.67 -19.39
N TYR A 178 3.35 -12.07 -18.38
CA TYR A 178 3.21 -13.46 -17.97
C TYR A 178 1.79 -14.00 -18.07
N GLY A 179 0.77 -13.15 -18.21
CA GLY A 179 -0.63 -13.57 -18.21
C GLY A 179 -1.16 -13.87 -16.81
N LEU A 180 -2.25 -14.62 -16.76
CA LEU A 180 -2.96 -15.01 -15.53
C LEU A 180 -3.26 -16.50 -15.54
N ILE A 181 -3.42 -17.09 -14.37
CA ILE A 181 -3.92 -18.48 -14.23
C ILE A 181 -4.90 -18.59 -13.06
N PRO A 182 -5.82 -19.59 -13.07
CA PRO A 182 -6.62 -19.95 -11.91
C PRO A 182 -5.74 -20.43 -10.74
N LYS A 183 -6.20 -20.19 -9.51
CA LYS A 183 -5.53 -20.67 -8.28
C LYS A 183 -5.34 -22.18 -8.25
N ASP A 184 -6.28 -22.94 -8.81
CA ASP A 184 -6.21 -24.40 -8.88
C ASP A 184 -5.02 -24.92 -9.70
N CYS A 185 -4.49 -24.09 -10.60
CA CYS A 185 -3.39 -24.45 -11.49
C CYS A 185 -2.01 -24.12 -10.89
N MET A 186 -1.94 -23.28 -9.85
CA MET A 186 -0.76 -23.08 -9.01
C MET A 186 -1.19 -22.60 -7.64
N GLN A 187 -1.28 -23.54 -6.70
CA GLN A 187 -1.78 -23.27 -5.35
C GLN A 187 -0.75 -22.51 -4.51
N GLU A 188 -1.22 -21.97 -3.40
CA GLU A 188 -0.36 -21.38 -2.37
C GLU A 188 0.58 -22.43 -1.75
N THR A 189 1.79 -22.01 -1.40
CA THR A 189 2.76 -22.80 -0.63
C THR A 189 2.91 -22.23 0.78
N ALA A 190 3.70 -22.92 1.62
CA ALA A 190 4.07 -22.38 2.93
C ALA A 190 4.69 -20.98 2.82
N SER A 191 5.55 -20.76 1.81
CA SER A 191 6.31 -19.53 1.67
C SER A 191 5.62 -18.45 0.84
N SER A 192 4.60 -18.79 0.04
CA SER A 192 3.71 -17.75 -0.50
C SER A 192 2.82 -17.18 0.62
N SER A 193 2.39 -18.03 1.56
CA SER A 193 1.58 -17.65 2.72
C SER A 193 2.39 -17.07 3.89
N ASP A 194 3.72 -17.22 3.91
CA ASP A 194 4.65 -16.64 4.89
C ASP A 194 6.00 -16.39 4.23
N SER A 195 6.21 -15.15 3.77
CA SER A 195 7.27 -14.80 2.80
C SER A 195 8.63 -14.49 3.42
N ASP A 196 8.74 -14.42 4.75
CA ASP A 196 9.91 -13.86 5.43
C ASP A 196 11.20 -14.64 5.12
N GLU A 197 11.16 -15.98 5.22
CA GLU A 197 12.33 -16.82 4.94
C GLU A 197 12.76 -16.74 3.47
N LEU A 198 11.80 -16.78 2.54
CA LEU A 198 12.06 -16.61 1.12
C LEU A 198 12.75 -15.26 0.84
N ASN A 199 12.21 -14.19 1.40
CA ASN A 199 12.75 -12.84 1.24
C ASN A 199 14.17 -12.73 1.78
N GLN A 200 14.45 -13.30 2.96
CA GLN A 200 15.78 -13.31 3.54
C GLN A 200 16.81 -14.02 2.63
N ILE A 201 16.47 -15.21 2.13
CA ILE A 201 17.37 -16.01 1.28
C ILE A 201 17.61 -15.32 -0.06
N LEU A 202 16.58 -14.74 -0.67
CA LEU A 202 16.74 -13.97 -1.90
C LEU A 202 17.62 -12.74 -1.67
N LYS A 203 17.36 -11.98 -0.60
CA LYS A 203 18.09 -10.74 -0.28
C LYS A 203 19.58 -11.00 -0.10
N GLU A 204 19.96 -12.02 0.67
CA GLU A 204 21.36 -12.41 0.86
C GLU A 204 22.07 -12.63 -0.49
N ARG A 205 21.40 -13.34 -1.40
CA ARG A 205 21.99 -13.69 -2.70
C ARG A 205 22.16 -12.49 -3.63
N ILE A 206 21.11 -11.68 -3.78
CA ILE A 206 21.16 -10.52 -4.67
C ILE A 206 22.06 -9.41 -4.12
N ASP A 207 22.15 -9.26 -2.80
CA ASP A 207 23.07 -8.31 -2.16
C ASP A 207 24.51 -8.72 -2.32
N ALA A 208 24.82 -10.02 -2.16
CA ALA A 208 26.15 -10.54 -2.43
C ALA A 208 26.57 -10.28 -3.88
N CYS A 209 25.66 -10.48 -4.84
CA CYS A 209 25.89 -10.18 -6.25
C CYS A 209 26.08 -8.67 -6.50
N ALA A 210 25.19 -7.82 -5.97
CA ALA A 210 25.29 -6.37 -6.08
C ALA A 210 26.61 -5.84 -5.50
N ASN A 211 27.02 -6.32 -4.33
CA ASN A 211 28.29 -5.99 -3.71
C ASN A 211 29.48 -6.45 -4.58
N TYR A 212 29.41 -7.66 -5.14
CA TYR A 212 30.46 -8.16 -6.03
C TYR A 212 30.59 -7.30 -7.31
N ILE A 213 29.48 -6.97 -7.96
CA ILE A 213 29.43 -6.08 -9.13
C ILE A 213 30.00 -4.71 -8.77
N THR A 214 29.53 -4.09 -7.70
CA THR A 214 29.94 -2.74 -7.28
C THR A 214 31.46 -2.67 -7.03
N ASN A 215 32.02 -3.65 -6.32
CA ASN A 215 33.45 -3.67 -6.00
C ASN A 215 34.36 -4.03 -7.20
N ASN A 216 33.81 -4.68 -8.23
CA ASN A 216 34.58 -5.15 -9.39
C ASN A 216 34.15 -4.48 -10.70
N HIS A 217 33.35 -3.42 -10.65
CA HIS A 217 32.80 -2.76 -11.85
C HIS A 217 33.90 -2.30 -12.82
N HIS A 218 35.04 -1.84 -12.31
CA HIS A 218 36.20 -1.41 -13.09
C HIS A 218 37.01 -2.57 -13.71
N ARG A 219 36.76 -3.81 -13.28
CA ARG A 219 37.52 -5.00 -13.70
C ARG A 219 36.85 -5.79 -14.82
N PHE A 220 35.55 -5.56 -15.03
CA PHE A 220 34.73 -6.30 -15.96
C PHE A 220 34.16 -5.38 -17.04
N SER A 221 34.03 -5.91 -18.24
CA SER A 221 33.21 -5.30 -19.28
C SER A 221 31.73 -5.36 -18.90
N HIS A 222 30.91 -4.51 -19.53
CA HIS A 222 29.46 -4.53 -19.31
C HIS A 222 28.87 -5.93 -19.57
N GLU A 223 29.27 -6.61 -20.64
CA GLU A 223 28.81 -7.97 -20.95
C GLU A 223 29.18 -9.00 -19.87
N GLU A 224 30.36 -8.90 -19.27
CA GLU A 224 30.77 -9.78 -18.16
C GLU A 224 29.92 -9.54 -16.91
N LEU A 225 29.58 -8.29 -16.61
CA LEU A 225 28.64 -7.96 -15.52
C LEU A 225 27.25 -8.55 -15.78
N LEU A 226 26.78 -8.54 -17.03
CA LEU A 226 25.52 -9.20 -17.40
C LEU A 226 25.56 -10.71 -17.20
N ARG A 227 26.69 -11.36 -17.54
CA ARG A 227 26.85 -12.80 -17.29
C ARG A 227 26.81 -13.13 -15.80
N ILE A 228 27.47 -12.34 -14.96
CA ILE A 228 27.41 -12.49 -13.50
C ILE A 228 25.97 -12.37 -12.98
N LYS A 229 25.23 -11.36 -13.48
CA LYS A 229 23.80 -11.21 -13.17
C LYS A 229 23.00 -12.43 -13.63
N ASP A 230 23.17 -12.89 -14.87
CA ASP A 230 22.44 -14.03 -15.42
C ASP A 230 22.68 -15.32 -14.63
N ASP A 231 23.92 -15.58 -14.22
CA ASP A 231 24.24 -16.74 -13.37
C ASP A 231 23.57 -16.63 -12.00
N THR A 232 23.57 -15.44 -11.40
CA THR A 232 22.82 -15.17 -10.15
C THR A 232 21.32 -15.39 -10.34
N MET A 233 20.75 -14.95 -11.46
CA MET A 233 19.32 -15.12 -11.74
C MET A 233 18.91 -16.58 -11.94
N LYS A 234 19.78 -17.43 -12.50
CA LYS A 234 19.53 -18.90 -12.54
C LYS A 234 19.41 -19.47 -11.13
N GLU A 235 20.24 -19.03 -10.19
CA GLU A 235 20.15 -19.45 -8.80
C GLU A 235 18.89 -18.90 -8.13
N VAL A 236 18.52 -17.64 -8.40
CA VAL A 236 17.26 -17.05 -7.93
C VAL A 236 16.06 -17.88 -8.40
N TYR A 237 15.99 -18.22 -9.69
CA TYR A 237 14.95 -19.10 -10.23
C TYR A 237 14.89 -20.43 -9.49
N ASN A 238 16.04 -21.09 -9.31
CA ASN A 238 16.13 -22.36 -8.57
C ASN A 238 15.64 -22.23 -7.12
N THR A 239 15.86 -21.09 -6.48
CA THR A 239 15.33 -20.83 -5.13
C THR A 239 13.83 -20.59 -5.14
N LEU A 240 13.32 -19.80 -6.08
CA LEU A 240 11.88 -19.56 -6.20
C LEU A 240 11.11 -20.87 -6.43
N VAL A 241 11.59 -21.74 -7.33
CA VAL A 241 10.95 -23.04 -7.59
C VAL A 241 10.90 -23.91 -6.32
N LYS A 242 11.95 -23.88 -5.47
CA LYS A 242 11.98 -24.63 -4.20
C LYS A 242 10.96 -24.13 -3.18
N PHE A 243 10.63 -22.83 -3.21
CA PHE A 243 9.73 -22.20 -2.23
C PHE A 243 8.28 -22.10 -2.70
N LEU A 244 8.08 -21.83 -3.99
CA LEU A 244 6.79 -21.44 -4.58
C LEU A 244 6.25 -22.46 -5.58
N GLY A 245 7.06 -23.44 -5.98
CA GLY A 245 6.75 -24.35 -7.09
C GLY A 245 7.12 -23.75 -8.45
N GLU A 246 7.13 -24.60 -9.48
CA GLU A 246 7.43 -24.20 -10.85
C GLU A 246 6.17 -23.63 -11.54
N PRO A 247 6.22 -22.41 -12.10
CA PRO A 247 5.08 -21.84 -12.82
C PRO A 247 4.69 -22.68 -14.05
N PRO A 248 3.40 -23.01 -14.24
CA PRO A 248 2.97 -23.81 -15.38
C PRO A 248 3.03 -23.02 -16.70
N GLU A 249 3.59 -23.63 -17.75
CA GLU A 249 3.55 -23.08 -19.12
C GLU A 249 2.19 -23.32 -19.80
N THR A 250 1.58 -24.48 -19.51
CA THR A 250 0.25 -24.88 -19.99
C THR A 250 -0.50 -25.61 -18.87
N PHE A 251 -1.82 -25.47 -18.82
CA PHE A 251 -2.64 -26.11 -17.81
C PHE A 251 -4.04 -26.45 -18.34
N SER A 252 -4.76 -27.25 -17.57
CA SER A 252 -6.19 -27.51 -17.73
C SER A 252 -6.90 -27.04 -16.47
N TRP A 253 -8.02 -26.34 -16.63
CA TRP A 253 -8.82 -25.83 -15.54
C TRP A 253 -10.24 -26.40 -15.61
N SER A 254 -10.65 -27.03 -14.51
CA SER A 254 -11.99 -27.60 -14.34
C SER A 254 -12.76 -26.76 -13.33
N PHE A 255 -14.01 -26.42 -13.63
CA PHE A 255 -14.87 -25.63 -12.74
C PHE A 255 -16.33 -26.09 -12.83
N CYS A 256 -17.10 -25.79 -11.79
CA CYS A 256 -18.55 -25.96 -11.76
C CYS A 256 -19.24 -24.59 -11.67
N THR A 257 -20.36 -24.45 -12.38
CA THR A 257 -21.24 -23.27 -12.25
C THR A 257 -22.09 -23.38 -10.98
N ASP A 258 -22.81 -22.30 -10.66
CA ASP A 258 -23.79 -22.20 -9.58
C ASP A 258 -24.91 -23.25 -9.68
N ASN A 259 -25.08 -23.91 -10.84
CA ASN A 259 -26.08 -24.94 -11.11
C ASN A 259 -25.49 -26.36 -11.14
N ASP A 260 -24.28 -26.57 -10.60
CA ASP A 260 -23.55 -27.85 -10.59
C ASP A 260 -23.17 -28.39 -11.99
N GLU A 261 -23.12 -27.52 -13.01
CA GLU A 261 -22.68 -27.92 -14.36
C GLU A 261 -21.15 -27.81 -14.48
N GLY A 262 -20.50 -28.96 -14.70
CA GLY A 262 -19.05 -29.05 -14.83
C GLY A 262 -18.53 -28.70 -16.23
N SER A 263 -17.48 -27.89 -16.29
CA SER A 263 -16.77 -27.52 -17.52
C SER A 263 -15.26 -27.72 -17.36
N VAL A 264 -14.57 -28.01 -18.46
CA VAL A 264 -13.11 -28.13 -18.51
C VAL A 264 -12.57 -27.33 -19.68
N VAL A 265 -11.60 -26.47 -19.40
CA VAL A 265 -10.81 -25.75 -20.39
C VAL A 265 -9.40 -26.34 -20.36
N ALA A 266 -9.01 -27.06 -21.41
CA ALA A 266 -7.76 -27.81 -21.45
C ALA A 266 -6.70 -27.16 -22.36
N ASN A 267 -5.42 -27.43 -22.05
CA ASN A 267 -4.26 -27.01 -22.84
C ASN A 267 -4.20 -25.50 -23.12
N ILE A 268 -4.53 -24.69 -22.10
CA ILE A 268 -4.43 -23.23 -22.18
C ILE A 268 -3.12 -22.75 -21.59
N THR A 269 -2.57 -21.69 -22.17
CA THR A 269 -1.43 -20.95 -21.62
C THR A 269 -1.92 -19.81 -20.72
N PRO A 270 -1.07 -19.26 -19.84
CA PRO A 270 -1.41 -18.08 -19.04
C PRO A 270 -1.88 -16.86 -19.87
N HIS A 271 -1.33 -16.65 -21.06
CA HIS A 271 -1.74 -15.56 -21.96
C HIS A 271 -3.09 -15.83 -22.63
N MET A 272 -3.35 -17.09 -23.02
CA MET A 272 -4.68 -17.45 -23.53
C MET A 272 -5.75 -17.26 -22.46
N PHE A 273 -5.44 -17.58 -21.21
CA PHE A 273 -6.36 -17.35 -20.09
C PHE A 273 -6.56 -15.85 -19.82
N LEU A 274 -5.50 -15.04 -19.88
CA LEU A 274 -5.63 -13.58 -19.80
C LEU A 274 -6.58 -13.04 -20.88
N GLU A 275 -6.42 -13.47 -22.13
CA GLU A 275 -7.28 -13.03 -23.25
C GLU A 275 -8.75 -13.42 -23.02
N MET A 276 -9.03 -14.55 -22.35
CA MET A 276 -10.39 -14.94 -21.97
C MET A 276 -10.98 -14.03 -20.88
N VAL A 277 -10.14 -13.56 -19.95
CA VAL A 277 -10.54 -12.72 -18.80
C VAL A 277 -10.72 -11.26 -19.20
N ALA A 278 -9.80 -10.75 -20.00
CA ALA A 278 -9.62 -9.33 -20.30
C ALA A 278 -9.15 -9.16 -21.76
N PRO A 279 -10.04 -9.43 -22.75
CA PRO A 279 -9.67 -9.47 -24.16
C PRO A 279 -9.20 -8.10 -24.67
N GLU A 280 -8.09 -8.09 -25.40
CA GLU A 280 -7.46 -6.88 -25.96
C GLU A 280 -7.15 -5.77 -24.93
N ILE A 281 -7.06 -6.10 -23.64
CA ILE A 281 -6.77 -5.13 -22.57
C ILE A 281 -5.26 -5.07 -22.30
N ASP A 282 -4.71 -3.87 -22.35
CA ASP A 282 -3.37 -3.55 -21.86
C ASP A 282 -3.48 -3.01 -20.43
N MET A 283 -3.04 -3.78 -19.44
CA MET A 283 -3.20 -3.44 -18.02
C MET A 283 -2.51 -2.13 -17.62
N VAL A 284 -1.48 -1.73 -18.36
CA VAL A 284 -0.71 -0.51 -18.12
C VAL A 284 -1.35 0.70 -18.81
N LYS A 285 -1.86 0.52 -20.04
CA LYS A 285 -2.41 1.63 -20.84
C LYS A 285 -3.91 1.86 -20.64
N ASP A 286 -4.66 0.84 -20.26
CA ASP A 286 -6.12 0.91 -20.18
C ASP A 286 -6.63 1.24 -18.78
N PHE A 287 -5.81 1.02 -17.75
CA PHE A 287 -6.13 1.37 -16.37
C PHE A 287 -5.34 2.61 -15.94
N VAL A 288 -6.03 3.51 -15.26
CA VAL A 288 -5.48 4.81 -14.84
C VAL A 288 -5.54 4.91 -13.33
N SER A 289 -4.37 5.11 -12.71
CA SER A 289 -4.25 5.43 -11.29
C SER A 289 -4.62 6.89 -11.04
N LEU A 290 -5.72 7.11 -10.33
CA LEU A 290 -6.14 8.40 -9.83
C LEU A 290 -5.73 8.51 -8.37
N ALA A 291 -5.01 9.56 -8.00
CA ALA A 291 -4.56 9.79 -6.63
C ALA A 291 -5.22 11.04 -6.02
N HIS A 292 -5.32 11.11 -4.70
CA HIS A 292 -5.67 12.35 -3.99
C HIS A 292 -4.64 12.63 -2.89
N ILE A 293 -3.63 13.42 -3.25
CA ILE A 293 -2.49 13.77 -2.41
C ILE A 293 -2.46 15.30 -2.32
N PRO A 294 -3.25 15.91 -1.41
CA PRO A 294 -3.44 17.36 -1.34
C PRO A 294 -2.29 18.05 -0.60
N THR A 295 -1.05 17.82 -1.03
CA THR A 295 0.14 18.48 -0.47
C THR A 295 0.54 19.67 -1.35
N LYS A 296 1.43 20.53 -0.85
CA LYS A 296 1.93 21.68 -1.62
C LYS A 296 2.78 21.28 -2.83
N ASP A 297 3.54 20.19 -2.71
CA ASP A 297 4.48 19.73 -3.72
C ASP A 297 3.80 18.92 -4.84
N PHE A 298 2.59 18.40 -4.57
CA PHE A 298 1.79 17.62 -5.52
C PHE A 298 0.48 18.36 -5.82
N PRO A 299 0.48 19.37 -6.71
CA PRO A 299 -0.74 20.03 -7.13
C PRO A 299 -1.75 19.05 -7.74
N LEU A 300 -3.04 19.39 -7.59
CA LEU A 300 -4.11 18.69 -8.29
C LEU A 300 -4.03 18.95 -9.80
N ASP A 301 -4.71 18.13 -10.59
CA ASP A 301 -4.75 18.18 -12.05
C ASP A 301 -3.36 18.06 -12.70
N SER A 302 -2.49 17.25 -12.11
CA SER A 302 -1.13 16.99 -12.59
C SER A 302 -0.83 15.49 -12.60
N THR A 303 -0.07 15.06 -13.60
CA THR A 303 0.43 13.69 -13.73
C THR A 303 1.84 13.61 -13.16
N PHE A 304 2.11 12.59 -12.35
CA PHE A 304 3.43 12.33 -11.80
C PHE A 304 3.87 10.90 -12.08
N ARG A 305 5.18 10.68 -12.24
CA ARG A 305 5.81 9.37 -12.39
C ARG A 305 6.81 9.16 -11.27
N ILE A 306 6.65 8.07 -10.53
CA ILE A 306 7.57 7.73 -9.44
C ILE A 306 8.70 6.88 -10.02
N LYS A 307 9.92 7.41 -10.01
CA LYS A 307 11.10 6.70 -10.56
C LYS A 307 11.39 5.41 -9.79
N TYR A 308 11.97 4.43 -10.48
CA TYR A 308 12.44 3.16 -9.92
C TYR A 308 11.34 2.30 -9.27
N THR A 309 10.08 2.44 -9.73
CA THR A 309 8.94 1.65 -9.23
C THR A 309 8.49 0.54 -10.19
N ASN A 310 9.19 0.35 -11.31
CA ASN A 310 9.01 -0.79 -12.19
C ASN A 310 9.66 -2.04 -11.58
N ASN A 311 8.89 -3.11 -11.41
CA ASN A 311 9.41 -4.42 -10.96
C ASN A 311 10.06 -5.19 -12.10
N VAL A 312 9.41 -5.20 -13.28
CA VAL A 312 9.96 -5.68 -14.55
C VAL A 312 10.91 -4.62 -15.09
N TYR A 313 12.12 -5.02 -15.50
CA TYR A 313 13.18 -4.07 -15.87
C TYR A 313 12.77 -3.14 -17.02
N GLU A 314 12.13 -3.70 -18.05
CA GLU A 314 11.55 -2.98 -19.19
C GLU A 314 10.10 -2.52 -18.97
N GLY A 315 9.54 -2.74 -17.78
CA GLY A 315 8.18 -2.36 -17.42
C GLY A 315 8.04 -0.87 -17.11
N GLU A 316 6.79 -0.43 -17.00
CA GLU A 316 6.50 0.98 -16.72
C GLU A 316 6.57 1.28 -15.22
N SER A 317 7.03 2.49 -14.90
CA SER A 317 6.99 3.04 -13.55
C SER A 317 5.59 3.52 -13.18
N CYS A 318 5.30 3.59 -11.88
CA CYS A 318 4.04 4.07 -11.35
C CYS A 318 3.76 5.50 -11.83
N THR A 319 2.65 5.67 -12.54
CA THR A 319 2.18 6.97 -13.04
C THR A 319 0.82 7.25 -12.43
N LEU A 320 0.66 8.43 -11.83
CA LEU A 320 -0.51 8.82 -11.05
C LEU A 320 -1.03 10.16 -11.55
N TYR A 321 -2.35 10.30 -11.68
CA TYR A 321 -2.99 11.60 -11.93
C TYR A 321 -3.68 12.10 -10.67
N ASN A 322 -3.21 13.22 -10.12
CA ASN A 322 -3.71 13.77 -8.86
C ASN A 322 -5.03 14.53 -9.07
N VAL A 323 -6.09 14.12 -8.38
CA VAL A 323 -7.46 14.64 -8.52
C VAL A 323 -8.02 15.11 -7.18
N SER A 324 -9.13 15.83 -7.24
CA SER A 324 -9.93 16.08 -6.02
C SER A 324 -10.53 14.77 -5.49
N ILE A 325 -10.74 14.70 -4.18
CA ILE A 325 -11.36 13.54 -3.54
C ILE A 325 -12.77 13.22 -4.08
N ASN A 326 -13.49 14.24 -4.58
CA ASN A 326 -14.80 14.06 -5.17
C ASN A 326 -14.73 13.38 -6.55
N GLU A 327 -13.75 13.74 -7.38
CA GLU A 327 -13.51 13.02 -8.65
C GLU A 327 -13.06 11.59 -8.38
N LEU A 328 -12.22 11.36 -7.35
CA LEU A 328 -11.81 10.02 -6.92
C LEU A 328 -13.03 9.12 -6.61
N ALA A 329 -13.93 9.61 -5.74
CA ALA A 329 -15.17 8.90 -5.39
C ALA A 329 -16.09 8.69 -6.61
N LYS A 330 -16.26 9.72 -7.43
CA LYS A 330 -17.13 9.69 -8.62
C LYS A 330 -16.71 8.60 -9.61
N TYR A 331 -15.43 8.48 -9.95
CA TYR A 331 -14.99 7.45 -10.89
C TYR A 331 -15.00 6.05 -10.28
N ALA A 332 -14.74 5.93 -8.97
CA ALA A 332 -14.91 4.66 -8.26
C ALA A 332 -16.37 4.17 -8.32
N MET A 333 -17.34 5.04 -8.01
CA MET A 333 -18.77 4.71 -8.15
C MET A 333 -19.12 4.31 -9.58
N LYS A 334 -18.64 5.07 -10.57
CA LYS A 334 -18.95 4.81 -11.98
C LYS A 334 -18.42 3.45 -12.45
N SER A 335 -17.24 3.05 -11.98
CA SER A 335 -16.67 1.72 -12.27
C SER A 335 -17.53 0.62 -11.65
N ILE A 336 -17.88 0.74 -10.36
CA ILE A 336 -18.72 -0.24 -9.66
C ILE A 336 -20.10 -0.34 -10.31
N SER A 337 -20.73 0.78 -10.67
CA SER A 337 -22.00 0.81 -11.39
C SER A 337 -21.92 0.17 -12.77
N ALA A 338 -20.75 0.17 -13.40
CA ALA A 338 -20.51 -0.54 -14.66
C ALA A 338 -20.21 -2.04 -14.47
N GLY A 339 -20.21 -2.53 -13.22
CA GLY A 339 -19.97 -3.93 -12.90
C GLY A 339 -18.49 -4.28 -12.68
N PHE A 340 -17.61 -3.28 -12.49
CA PHE A 340 -16.18 -3.48 -12.31
C PHE A 340 -15.71 -2.95 -10.95
N ALA A 341 -15.22 -3.86 -10.09
CA ALA A 341 -14.64 -3.50 -8.80
C ALA A 341 -13.39 -2.62 -8.96
N VAL A 342 -13.05 -1.85 -7.92
CA VAL A 342 -12.02 -0.80 -8.01
C VAL A 342 -10.89 -1.11 -7.04
N TRP A 343 -9.68 -1.29 -7.57
CA TRP A 343 -8.49 -1.37 -6.74
C TRP A 343 -8.26 -0.01 -6.07
N PHE A 344 -7.94 -0.01 -4.78
CA PHE A 344 -7.57 1.21 -4.08
C PHE A 344 -6.49 0.96 -3.02
N VAL A 345 -5.75 2.02 -2.70
CA VAL A 345 -4.82 2.05 -1.58
C VAL A 345 -5.25 3.09 -0.56
N GLY A 346 -5.14 2.73 0.71
CA GLY A 346 -5.31 3.65 1.82
C GLY A 346 -4.50 3.22 3.04
N ASP A 347 -4.67 3.98 4.12
CA ASP A 347 -4.06 3.67 5.41
C ASP A 347 -5.01 2.84 6.29
N VAL A 348 -4.99 1.51 6.15
CA VAL A 348 -5.89 0.61 6.90
C VAL A 348 -5.60 0.60 8.41
N SER A 349 -4.46 1.15 8.85
CA SER A 349 -4.13 1.24 10.28
C SER A 349 -4.90 2.33 11.01
N GLN A 350 -5.49 3.27 10.27
CA GLN A 350 -6.23 4.41 10.82
C GLN A 350 -7.70 4.03 11.03
N SER A 351 -8.20 4.18 12.26
CA SER A 351 -9.62 4.00 12.60
C SER A 351 -10.24 2.71 12.04
N PHE A 352 -9.46 1.62 12.00
CA PHE A 352 -9.96 0.31 11.63
C PHE A 352 -10.46 -0.41 12.88
N ASN A 353 -11.77 -0.52 12.98
CA ASN A 353 -12.40 -1.30 14.03
C ASN A 353 -12.58 -2.75 13.57
N TRP A 354 -11.56 -3.55 13.84
CA TRP A 354 -11.53 -4.95 13.42
C TRP A 354 -12.68 -5.79 13.98
N TYR A 355 -13.24 -5.43 15.14
CA TYR A 355 -14.37 -6.16 15.75
C TYR A 355 -15.63 -5.93 14.92
N HIS A 356 -15.93 -4.69 14.56
CA HIS A 356 -17.11 -4.35 13.75
C HIS A 356 -16.88 -4.46 12.23
N SER A 357 -15.71 -4.92 11.78
CA SER A 357 -15.37 -5.02 10.35
C SER A 357 -15.58 -3.68 9.63
N ALA A 358 -15.17 -2.59 10.29
CA ALA A 358 -15.48 -1.24 9.86
C ALA A 358 -14.23 -0.38 9.72
N LEU A 359 -14.14 0.33 8.62
CA LEU A 359 -13.21 1.43 8.38
C LEU A 359 -13.99 2.72 8.57
N ASP A 360 -14.06 3.22 9.81
CA ASP A 360 -14.92 4.34 10.16
C ASP A 360 -14.27 5.22 11.23
N ASP A 361 -13.92 6.44 10.83
CA ASP A 361 -13.28 7.44 11.68
C ASP A 361 -14.22 8.07 12.73
N GLU A 362 -15.53 7.83 12.63
CA GLU A 362 -16.53 8.28 13.60
C GLU A 362 -16.89 7.17 14.61
N LEU A 363 -16.44 5.94 14.37
CA LEU A 363 -16.68 4.81 15.25
C LEU A 363 -15.81 4.87 16.51
N ASP A 364 -14.62 5.49 16.42
CA ASP A 364 -13.70 5.67 17.55
C ASP A 364 -13.80 7.11 18.09
N ASP A 365 -14.47 7.30 19.23
CA ASP A 365 -14.56 8.60 19.91
C ASP A 365 -13.30 8.94 20.71
N HIS A 366 -12.19 9.10 19.97
CA HIS A 366 -10.92 9.52 20.54
C HIS A 366 -11.01 10.90 21.21
N LYS A 367 -11.85 11.79 20.68
CA LYS A 367 -11.96 13.16 21.15
C LYS A 367 -12.49 13.24 22.58
N SER A 368 -13.53 12.46 22.91
CA SER A 368 -14.09 12.45 24.26
C SER A 368 -13.15 11.82 25.29
N VAL A 369 -12.28 10.91 24.87
CA VAL A 369 -11.39 10.15 25.77
C VAL A 369 -10.01 10.80 25.93
N PHE A 370 -9.43 11.32 24.83
CA PHE A 370 -8.06 11.84 24.79
C PHE A 370 -7.99 13.35 24.56
N GLY A 371 -9.13 14.01 24.35
CA GLY A 371 -9.20 15.44 24.07
C GLY A 371 -9.03 15.78 22.58
N GLU A 372 -9.21 17.07 22.26
CA GLU A 372 -8.98 17.58 20.90
C GLU A 372 -7.49 17.72 20.59
N THR A 373 -7.14 17.44 19.33
CA THR A 373 -5.82 17.74 18.78
C THR A 373 -5.87 19.02 17.96
N HIS A 374 -4.70 19.61 17.68
CA HIS A 374 -4.61 20.69 16.72
C HIS A 374 -5.06 20.22 15.32
N LYS A 375 -5.59 21.15 14.52
CA LYS A 375 -6.01 20.87 13.15
C LYS A 375 -4.86 20.23 12.36
N PHE A 376 -5.10 19.03 11.82
CA PHE A 376 -4.13 18.26 11.07
C PHE A 376 -4.78 17.67 9.82
N ASP A 377 -4.64 18.36 8.69
CA ASP A 377 -5.32 17.98 7.46
C ASP A 377 -4.59 16.86 6.71
N LYS A 378 -5.25 16.29 5.70
CA LYS A 378 -4.74 15.14 4.95
C LYS A 378 -3.38 15.41 4.30
N GLY A 379 -3.17 16.61 3.77
CA GLY A 379 -1.91 16.98 3.11
C GLY A 379 -0.77 17.01 4.10
N ASP A 380 -0.95 17.70 5.22
CA ASP A 380 0.04 17.77 6.29
C ASP A 380 0.33 16.38 6.87
N ARG A 381 -0.69 15.53 7.03
CA ARG A 381 -0.53 14.15 7.52
C ARG A 381 0.31 13.29 6.58
N ILE A 382 0.15 13.45 5.27
CA ILE A 382 0.99 12.77 4.26
C ILE A 382 2.43 13.29 4.32
N SER A 383 2.61 14.62 4.33
CA SER A 383 3.95 15.24 4.37
C SER A 383 4.75 14.86 5.63
N LEU A 384 4.07 14.69 6.77
CA LEU A 384 4.68 14.24 8.03
C LEU A 384 4.71 12.71 8.18
N ARG A 385 4.30 11.95 7.16
CA ARG A 385 4.21 10.47 7.20
C ARG A 385 3.36 9.96 8.37
N ASN A 386 2.38 10.74 8.80
CA ASN A 386 1.39 10.33 9.80
C ASN A 386 0.33 9.39 9.20
N ILE A 387 0.06 9.54 7.91
CA ILE A 387 -0.73 8.60 7.11
C ILE A 387 0.02 8.28 5.82
N GLN A 388 -0.12 7.04 5.35
CA GLN A 388 0.51 6.58 4.11
C GLN A 388 -0.32 5.47 3.46
N GLY A 389 -0.10 5.23 2.17
CA GLY A 389 -0.58 4.01 1.54
C GLY A 389 0.14 2.86 2.23
N ASN A 390 -0.59 1.98 2.90
CA ASN A 390 0.03 0.83 3.53
C ASN A 390 -0.68 -0.47 3.19
N HIS A 391 -1.89 -0.40 2.63
CA HIS A 391 -2.65 -1.57 2.28
C HIS A 391 -3.54 -1.30 1.07
N ALA A 392 -3.56 -2.25 0.14
CA ALA A 392 -4.45 -2.24 -1.01
C ALA A 392 -5.62 -3.19 -0.78
N MET A 393 -6.80 -2.78 -1.23
CA MET A 393 -8.06 -3.53 -1.14
C MET A 393 -8.90 -3.27 -2.39
N ALA A 394 -10.05 -3.93 -2.53
CA ALA A 394 -10.97 -3.69 -3.65
C ALA A 394 -12.29 -3.09 -3.17
N LEU A 395 -12.77 -2.01 -3.80
CA LEU A 395 -14.13 -1.52 -3.61
C LEU A 395 -15.08 -2.33 -4.49
N THR A 396 -16.06 -2.97 -3.87
CA THR A 396 -17.03 -3.83 -4.55
C THR A 396 -18.44 -3.26 -4.55
N GLY A 397 -18.69 -2.21 -3.77
CA GLY A 397 -20.02 -1.63 -3.64
C GLY A 397 -20.06 -0.28 -2.94
N PHE A 398 -21.23 0.38 -2.99
CA PHE A 398 -21.47 1.64 -2.31
C PHE A 398 -22.97 1.86 -2.04
N ASN A 399 -23.27 2.70 -1.04
CA ASN A 399 -24.60 3.25 -0.82
C ASN A 399 -24.60 4.77 -0.98
N VAL A 400 -25.75 5.29 -1.39
CA VAL A 400 -26.01 6.73 -1.48
C VAL A 400 -27.22 7.11 -0.63
N ASP A 401 -27.25 8.34 -0.14
CA ASP A 401 -28.42 8.92 0.51
C ASP A 401 -29.50 9.31 -0.53
N HIS A 402 -30.62 9.85 -0.05
CA HIS A 402 -31.72 10.33 -0.90
C HIS A 402 -31.33 11.49 -1.83
N ASN A 403 -30.22 12.18 -1.57
CA ASN A 403 -29.68 13.27 -2.39
C ASN A 403 -28.60 12.77 -3.37
N GLY A 404 -28.27 11.48 -3.36
CA GLY A 404 -27.23 10.90 -4.20
C GLY A 404 -25.81 11.05 -3.65
N ASN A 405 -25.63 11.51 -2.40
CA ASN A 405 -24.31 11.58 -1.77
C ASN A 405 -23.89 10.20 -1.25
N VAL A 406 -22.62 9.86 -1.38
CA VAL A 406 -22.10 8.58 -0.87
C VAL A 406 -22.14 8.55 0.65
N VAL A 407 -22.68 7.46 1.19
CA VAL A 407 -22.76 7.20 2.64
C VAL A 407 -21.60 6.31 3.08
N ASN A 408 -21.47 5.15 2.46
CA ASN A 408 -20.44 4.17 2.75
C ASN A 408 -20.12 3.29 1.54
N TRP A 409 -19.02 2.55 1.65
CA TRP A 409 -18.45 1.68 0.62
C TRP A 409 -18.31 0.25 1.14
N GLN A 410 -18.51 -0.72 0.24
CA GLN A 410 -18.20 -2.11 0.49
C GLN A 410 -16.76 -2.36 0.06
N VAL A 411 -15.97 -2.92 0.97
CA VAL A 411 -14.55 -3.19 0.75
C VAL A 411 -14.32 -4.67 0.85
N GLU A 412 -13.68 -5.25 -0.14
CA GLU A 412 -13.13 -6.59 -0.08
C GLU A 412 -11.68 -6.53 0.40
N ASN A 413 -11.40 -7.17 1.52
CA ASN A 413 -10.05 -7.30 2.05
C ASN A 413 -9.41 -8.63 1.60
N SER A 414 -8.14 -8.84 1.93
CA SER A 414 -7.37 -10.05 1.60
C SER A 414 -6.77 -10.72 2.83
N TRP A 415 -7.46 -10.66 3.98
CA TRP A 415 -7.03 -11.30 5.23
C TRP A 415 -7.84 -12.56 5.58
N GLY A 416 -8.61 -13.06 4.63
CA GLY A 416 -9.52 -14.17 4.77
C GLY A 416 -10.85 -13.81 5.44
N TYR A 417 -11.63 -14.85 5.69
CA TYR A 417 -12.92 -14.79 6.38
C TYR A 417 -12.93 -15.83 7.52
N TRP A 418 -13.84 -15.69 8.49
CA TRP A 418 -14.17 -16.73 9.47
C TRP A 418 -15.64 -16.57 9.91
N ASP A 419 -16.33 -17.70 10.09
CA ASP A 419 -17.79 -17.75 10.19
C ASP A 419 -18.30 -17.58 11.65
N HIS A 420 -17.96 -16.45 12.30
CA HIS A 420 -18.42 -16.15 13.66
C HIS A 420 -18.81 -14.67 13.87
N GLU A 421 -19.53 -14.40 14.97
CA GLU A 421 -20.49 -13.28 15.12
C GLU A 421 -20.00 -11.89 14.71
N THR A 422 -18.71 -11.56 14.80
CA THR A 422 -18.02 -10.65 13.85
C THR A 422 -16.56 -10.57 14.27
N PRO A 423 -15.63 -11.13 13.49
CA PRO A 423 -15.15 -10.24 12.42
C PRO A 423 -15.26 -10.73 10.95
N GLY A 424 -15.24 -9.79 9.99
CA GLY A 424 -15.06 -10.00 8.57
C GLY A 424 -16.29 -9.98 7.66
N MET A 425 -17.51 -10.41 8.03
CA MET A 425 -18.66 -10.52 7.08
C MET A 425 -18.26 -11.16 5.72
N ASP A 426 -17.84 -12.42 5.75
CA ASP A 426 -17.17 -13.11 4.63
C ASP A 426 -15.83 -12.48 4.20
N GLY A 427 -15.18 -11.71 5.08
CA GLY A 427 -13.94 -10.96 4.86
C GLY A 427 -14.09 -9.59 4.15
N PHE A 428 -15.32 -9.08 4.04
CA PHE A 428 -15.66 -7.74 3.57
C PHE A 428 -15.86 -6.73 4.71
N LEU A 429 -15.46 -5.48 4.47
CA LEU A 429 -15.57 -4.39 5.42
C LEU A 429 -16.62 -3.36 4.96
N SER A 430 -17.19 -2.64 5.93
CA SER A 430 -17.94 -1.40 5.65
C SER A 430 -17.03 -0.21 5.88
N MET A 431 -16.90 0.67 4.90
CA MET A 431 -16.05 1.86 4.98
C MET A 431 -16.88 3.12 4.88
N SER A 432 -16.84 3.98 5.89
CA SER A 432 -17.58 5.25 5.85
C SER A 432 -17.00 6.18 4.79
N HIS A 433 -17.84 7.05 4.20
CA HIS A 433 -17.36 8.00 3.21
C HIS A 433 -16.39 9.05 3.80
N SER A 434 -16.52 9.35 5.10
CA SER A 434 -15.55 10.19 5.83
C SER A 434 -14.18 9.52 5.91
N TRP A 435 -14.13 8.21 6.19
CA TRP A 435 -12.89 7.44 6.16
C TRP A 435 -12.25 7.45 4.78
N PHE A 436 -13.06 7.20 3.72
CA PHE A 436 -12.59 7.28 2.33
C PHE A 436 -11.91 8.63 2.06
N LYS A 437 -12.54 9.73 2.46
CA LYS A 437 -11.98 11.07 2.25
C LYS A 437 -10.64 11.28 2.95
N LYS A 438 -10.52 10.82 4.20
CA LYS A 438 -9.32 11.03 5.03
C LYS A 438 -8.16 10.10 4.66
N TYR A 439 -8.43 8.86 4.30
CA TYR A 439 -7.41 7.79 4.31
C TYR A 439 -7.22 7.05 2.99
N VAL A 440 -8.11 7.16 2.00
CA VAL A 440 -7.88 6.59 0.66
C VAL A 440 -6.99 7.54 -0.15
N MET A 441 -5.89 7.03 -0.70
CA MET A 441 -4.90 7.82 -1.42
C MET A 441 -5.00 7.63 -2.93
N GLU A 442 -5.34 6.43 -3.38
CA GLU A 442 -5.33 6.06 -4.79
C GLU A 442 -6.50 5.13 -5.09
N VAL A 443 -7.12 5.31 -6.27
CA VAL A 443 -8.02 4.33 -6.88
C VAL A 443 -7.61 4.10 -8.33
N VAL A 444 -7.79 2.89 -8.83
CA VAL A 444 -7.49 2.55 -10.23
C VAL A 444 -8.78 2.23 -10.95
N VAL A 445 -8.99 2.89 -12.09
CA VAL A 445 -10.19 2.70 -12.91
C VAL A 445 -9.83 2.55 -14.37
N HIS A 446 -10.64 1.77 -15.08
CA HIS A 446 -10.49 1.65 -16.53
C HIS A 446 -10.76 3.00 -17.22
N LYS A 447 -9.91 3.40 -18.18
CA LYS A 447 -9.96 4.70 -18.84
C LYS A 447 -11.32 5.01 -19.44
N ASN A 448 -12.07 4.00 -19.90
CA ASN A 448 -13.41 4.19 -20.47
C ASN A 448 -14.44 4.77 -19.49
N PHE A 449 -14.21 4.67 -18.18
CA PHE A 449 -15.07 5.31 -17.19
C PHE A 449 -14.76 6.80 -17.00
N LEU A 450 -13.58 7.26 -17.42
CA LEU A 450 -13.17 8.66 -17.29
C LEU A 450 -13.97 9.58 -18.21
N SER A 451 -14.15 10.83 -17.78
CA SER A 451 -14.73 11.86 -18.64
C SER A 451 -13.81 12.19 -19.82
N ARG A 452 -14.37 12.69 -20.93
CA ARG A 452 -13.56 13.14 -22.08
C ARG A 452 -12.51 14.18 -21.69
N THR A 453 -12.86 15.08 -20.76
CA THR A 453 -11.96 16.10 -20.24
C THR A 453 -10.80 15.48 -19.49
N LEU A 454 -11.08 14.52 -18.59
CA LEU A 454 -10.04 13.87 -17.80
C LEU A 454 -9.12 13.01 -18.67
N LYS A 455 -9.67 12.26 -19.63
CA LYS A 455 -8.87 11.50 -20.61
C LYS A 455 -7.82 12.35 -21.32
N LYS A 456 -8.17 13.58 -21.72
CA LYS A 456 -7.22 14.50 -22.36
C LYS A 456 -6.16 15.05 -21.40
N ARG A 457 -6.48 15.19 -20.10
CA ARG A 457 -5.55 15.73 -19.11
C ARG A 457 -4.50 14.71 -18.66
N ILE A 458 -4.83 13.43 -18.71
CA ILE A 458 -3.88 12.36 -18.34
C ILE A 458 -2.85 12.06 -19.44
N GLU A 459 -3.08 12.50 -20.69
CA GLU A 459 -2.17 12.31 -21.84
C GLU A 459 -0.97 13.29 -21.84
N VAL A 460 -0.66 13.90 -20.70
CA VAL A 460 0.46 14.85 -20.54
C VAL A 460 1.68 14.13 -19.97
N GLU A 461 2.88 14.51 -20.43
CA GLU A 461 4.15 13.96 -19.90
C GLU A 461 4.20 14.12 -18.38
N PRO A 462 4.42 13.04 -17.62
CA PRO A 462 4.43 13.10 -16.17
C PRO A 462 5.64 13.85 -15.61
N ILE A 463 5.45 14.46 -14.44
CA ILE A 463 6.53 15.04 -13.65
C ILE A 463 7.21 13.91 -12.88
N ASP A 464 8.52 13.74 -13.06
CA ASP A 464 9.29 12.74 -12.33
C ASP A 464 9.44 13.13 -10.85
N VAL A 465 9.18 12.15 -9.98
CA VAL A 465 9.25 12.26 -8.53
C VAL A 465 10.15 11.14 -8.00
N ASP A 466 10.95 11.45 -6.97
CA ASP A 466 11.82 10.46 -6.36
C ASP A 466 11.01 9.50 -5.46
N PRO A 467 11.43 8.24 -5.34
CA PRO A 467 10.69 7.24 -4.56
C PRO A 467 10.68 7.51 -3.03
N TRP A 468 11.49 8.44 -2.53
CA TRP A 468 11.49 8.86 -1.12
C TRP A 468 10.64 10.10 -0.84
N ASP A 469 10.15 10.79 -1.88
CA ASP A 469 9.24 11.93 -1.72
C ASP A 469 7.88 11.45 -1.23
N SER A 470 7.13 12.29 -0.50
CA SER A 470 5.95 11.84 0.25
C SER A 470 4.84 11.23 -0.60
N MET A 471 4.81 11.46 -1.92
CA MET A 471 3.86 10.84 -2.84
C MET A 471 4.05 9.33 -2.99
N ALA A 472 5.29 8.86 -3.05
CA ALA A 472 5.60 7.45 -3.27
C ALA A 472 5.14 6.55 -2.11
N PRO A 473 5.52 6.78 -0.84
CA PRO A 473 4.98 6.01 0.28
C PRO A 473 3.49 6.25 0.49
N ALA A 474 2.93 7.40 0.07
CA ALA A 474 1.49 7.63 0.17
C ALA A 474 0.66 6.72 -0.76
N THR A 475 1.24 6.18 -1.82
CA THR A 475 0.51 5.40 -2.85
C THR A 475 0.94 3.93 -2.91
N ARG A 476 2.05 3.59 -2.27
CA ARG A 476 2.52 2.21 -2.20
C ARG A 476 1.57 1.38 -1.34
N ALA A 477 1.20 0.18 -1.77
CA ALA A 477 0.66 -0.80 -0.85
C ALA A 477 1.83 -1.45 -0.10
N GLY A 478 2.08 -0.98 1.13
CA GLY A 478 3.12 -1.52 2.01
C GLY A 478 2.80 -2.91 2.58
N VAL A 479 3.66 -3.38 3.47
CA VAL A 479 3.41 -4.59 4.27
C VAL A 479 2.71 -4.18 5.55
N VAL A 480 1.46 -4.63 5.73
CA VAL A 480 0.70 -4.42 6.97
C VAL A 480 0.26 -5.77 7.51
N ASN A 481 0.67 -6.06 8.74
CA ASN A 481 0.19 -7.22 9.45
C ASN A 481 -1.22 -6.97 9.97
N PRO A 482 -2.15 -7.93 9.83
CA PRO A 482 -3.45 -7.83 10.47
C PRO A 482 -3.27 -7.68 11.99
N PRO A 483 -4.16 -6.96 12.70
CA PRO A 483 -4.06 -6.81 14.15
C PRO A 483 -3.90 -8.16 14.86
N LEU A 484 -2.97 -8.28 15.82
CA LEU A 484 -2.72 -9.56 16.51
C LEU A 484 -3.99 -10.18 17.11
N LYS A 485 -4.92 -9.35 17.62
CA LYS A 485 -6.21 -9.81 18.14
C LYS A 485 -7.10 -10.42 17.03
N TYR A 486 -7.08 -9.83 15.83
CA TYR A 486 -7.75 -10.35 14.65
C TYR A 486 -7.14 -11.69 14.20
N LEU A 487 -5.81 -11.80 14.20
CA LEU A 487 -5.11 -13.08 13.93
C LEU A 487 -5.38 -14.15 15.01
N ASN A 488 -5.48 -13.77 16.28
CA ASN A 488 -5.76 -14.72 17.36
C ASN A 488 -7.19 -15.25 17.30
N LEU A 489 -8.16 -14.43 16.88
CA LEU A 489 -9.52 -14.90 16.62
C LEU A 489 -9.56 -15.90 15.47
N ARG A 490 -8.75 -15.70 14.44
CA ARG A 490 -8.56 -16.70 13.37
C ARG A 490 -7.96 -18.00 13.90
N ARG A 491 -6.91 -17.94 14.73
CA ARG A 491 -6.18 -19.12 15.23
C ARG A 491 -6.95 -19.98 16.23
N LYS A 492 -7.86 -19.40 17.02
CA LYS A 492 -8.65 -20.16 18.00
C LYS A 492 -9.59 -21.20 17.38
N ASN A 493 -9.75 -21.17 16.05
CA ASN A 493 -10.78 -21.92 15.32
C ASN A 493 -10.21 -22.78 14.17
N ASN A 494 -8.88 -22.84 14.01
CA ASN A 494 -8.20 -23.91 13.25
C ASN A 494 -7.78 -25.01 14.21
#